data_AF-A0A4Y7SDT8-F1
#
_entry.id   AF-A0A4Y7SDT8-F1
#
_cell.length_a   1.000
_cell.length_b   1.000
_cell.length_c   1.000
_cell.angle_alpha   90.00
_cell.angle_beta   90.00
_cell.angle_gamma   90.00
#
_symmetry.space_group_name_H-M   'P 1'
#
loop_
_entity.id
_entity.type
_entity.pdbx_description
1 polymer ?
#
loop_
_entity_poly.entity_id
_entity_poly.type
_entity_poly.pdbx_seq_one_letter_code
_entity_poly.pdbx_strand_id
1 'polypeptide(L)'
;MPGEDTQRLITDPDEGIDGDEDEDEQDSEGFCMEEMEAVGDGLGMDEDSADWRDDLDDPEPGDPSPDTNEMPQKKPSPMPFWLETRFKWCLEKAKDRRDGTPRLYWQNHTFWFPQESTWFLLQSHNPTPQLLYNPKFFLWDPMSLKPIACPHCGTSLVRHGHIARPRRVVDLDSTYWVVGYRYRCPSCRHHKSGRHTVTFQSWDKRVLDMIGWPLAAMFSAKFTKRSGVSIPVFELMRMCFLNGMGAKQFSDTIRTLHLLNYDKLYLQYLSSQASIPFWARSEDFKVYTFPPYDDSGPMGPHGYVPSATYFRKLYDEFIEEHRDEIMHHTSMLSLESGALDHSFKFPKHVRHFNGEPPFAGLLSVNNQNGEIRSCHLVTTTGHSQSLLALTPMLESLQLFGHQLPRVFYTDNVLGDKQLLESVFPSLLKGVIAIEKYQHLEAVTIPPQTSIILRRGVSEINAACREILDELSEDGTGHLVIGFDVEWNVWFTAGGRIQHSGPVGLVQLAYGDRVYLFQVGDMVADGTLPAQLKALLRTPQIWKVGRKIDPDLKALETACHSATGSFSGAVDLAKLAKQRGVLQNIADTSLSDLCARVLHKRLNKNVGERVSN
;
A
#
# COMPACT_ATOMS: atom_id res chain seq x y z
N MET A 1 -3.95 -30.84 -12.27
CA MET A 1 -2.49 -30.96 -12.42
C MET A 1 -1.84 -29.67 -11.97
N PRO A 2 -1.15 -29.68 -10.82
CA PRO A 2 -0.23 -28.62 -10.43
C PRO A 2 1.22 -29.15 -10.41
N GLY A 3 2.16 -28.43 -11.01
CA GLY A 3 3.61 -28.57 -10.79
C GLY A 3 4.09 -27.23 -10.23
N GLU A 4 4.46 -27.17 -8.96
CA GLU A 4 5.78 -27.50 -8.39
C GLU A 4 6.81 -26.40 -8.64
N ASP A 5 6.88 -25.55 -7.61
CA ASP A 5 7.85 -24.48 -7.37
C ASP A 5 9.02 -25.10 -6.61
N THR A 6 10.26 -24.94 -7.10
CA THR A 6 11.47 -25.49 -6.44
C THR A 6 12.39 -24.36 -6.01
N GLN A 7 12.33 -24.04 -4.73
CA GLN A 7 13.33 -23.21 -4.03
C GLN A 7 14.59 -24.05 -3.78
N ARG A 8 15.75 -23.56 -4.22
CA ARG A 8 17.06 -24.07 -3.82
C ARG A 8 17.65 -23.17 -2.73
N LEU A 9 17.86 -23.76 -1.56
CA LEU A 9 18.71 -23.27 -0.48
C LEU A 9 20.18 -23.40 -0.91
N ILE A 10 20.96 -22.33 -0.77
CA ILE A 10 22.42 -22.37 -0.77
C ILE A 10 22.87 -21.93 0.63
N THR A 11 23.64 -22.81 1.24
CA THR A 11 24.28 -22.69 2.55
C THR A 11 25.67 -22.06 2.39
N ASP A 12 25.98 -21.05 3.21
CA ASP A 12 27.34 -20.53 3.39
C ASP A 12 28.09 -21.30 4.49
N PRO A 13 29.42 -21.47 4.35
CA PRO A 13 30.31 -21.68 5.47
C PRO A 13 31.41 -20.59 5.54
N ASP A 14 31.38 -19.86 6.66
CA ASP A 14 32.45 -19.47 7.60
C ASP A 14 33.89 -19.06 7.19
N GLU A 15 34.36 -18.10 8.01
CA GLU A 15 35.72 -17.69 8.43
C GLU A 15 36.69 -16.91 7.53
N GLY A 16 37.20 -15.76 8.05
CA GLY A 16 38.46 -15.14 7.61
C GLY A 16 38.74 -13.71 8.11
N ILE A 17 39.49 -13.62 9.20
CA ILE A 17 40.10 -12.50 9.98
C ILE A 17 41.06 -11.52 9.21
N ASP A 18 41.35 -10.37 9.85
CA ASP A 18 42.40 -9.31 9.65
C ASP A 18 42.13 -8.18 8.63
N GLY A 19 42.43 -6.90 8.84
CA GLY A 19 43.12 -6.14 9.91
C GLY A 19 43.13 -4.63 9.53
N ASP A 20 43.27 -3.76 10.54
CA ASP A 20 43.34 -2.29 10.46
C ASP A 20 44.58 -1.78 9.70
N GLU A 21 44.50 -0.58 9.10
CA GLU A 21 45.55 0.47 9.15
C GLU A 21 45.09 1.78 8.46
N ASP A 22 45.18 2.87 9.21
CA ASP A 22 44.97 4.27 8.84
C ASP A 22 46.13 4.81 7.98
N GLU A 23 45.89 5.83 7.15
CA GLU A 23 46.90 6.89 6.87
C GLU A 23 46.24 8.17 6.31
N ASP A 24 46.39 9.26 7.08
CA ASP A 24 46.05 10.65 6.75
C ASP A 24 47.03 11.22 5.70
N GLU A 25 46.58 12.16 4.86
CA GLU A 25 47.45 13.29 4.46
C GLU A 25 46.65 14.52 4.00
N GLN A 26 47.11 15.67 4.50
CA GLN A 26 46.60 17.03 4.33
C GLN A 26 46.95 17.60 2.95
N ASP A 27 46.16 18.54 2.43
CA ASP A 27 46.69 19.88 2.16
C ASP A 27 45.62 20.91 1.77
N SER A 28 45.75 22.08 2.42
CA SER A 28 45.01 23.31 2.17
C SER A 28 45.62 24.08 0.99
N GLU A 29 44.83 24.83 0.21
CA GLU A 29 45.21 26.19 -0.25
C GLU A 29 43.99 26.96 -0.84
N GLY A 30 43.89 28.25 -0.48
CA GLY A 30 43.70 29.31 -1.48
C GLY A 30 42.28 29.80 -1.81
N PHE A 31 41.73 30.68 -0.97
CA PHE A 31 40.57 31.53 -1.26
C PHE A 31 40.96 32.69 -2.21
N CYS A 32 40.24 32.89 -3.32
CA CYS A 32 40.23 34.15 -4.08
C CYS A 32 38.80 34.47 -4.56
N MET A 33 38.21 35.52 -3.96
CA MET A 33 36.97 36.18 -4.39
C MET A 33 37.21 36.99 -5.66
N GLU A 34 36.34 36.88 -6.66
CA GLU A 34 35.93 38.01 -7.51
C GLU A 34 34.65 37.73 -8.33
N GLU A 35 33.74 38.71 -8.27
CA GLU A 35 32.61 39.03 -9.16
C GLU A 35 31.47 38.00 -9.38
N MET A 36 30.50 38.02 -8.46
CA MET A 36 29.19 37.39 -8.61
C MET A 36 28.19 38.38 -9.26
N GLU A 37 27.93 38.22 -10.56
CA GLU A 37 26.79 38.86 -11.22
C GLU A 37 25.48 38.29 -10.61
N ALA A 38 24.64 39.19 -10.09
CA ALA A 38 23.39 38.86 -9.41
C ALA A 38 22.36 38.24 -10.38
N VAL A 39 22.36 36.91 -10.48
CA VAL A 39 21.29 36.10 -11.08
C VAL A 39 20.06 36.19 -10.16
N GLY A 40 18.98 36.75 -10.70
CA GLY A 40 17.75 36.94 -9.94
C GLY A 40 16.91 35.68 -9.92
N ASP A 41 16.95 34.94 -8.81
CA ASP A 41 16.00 33.86 -8.51
C ASP A 41 14.56 34.40 -8.54
N GLY A 42 13.81 33.99 -9.56
CA GLY A 42 12.40 34.32 -9.71
C GLY A 42 11.52 33.35 -8.92
N LEU A 43 10.32 33.79 -8.51
CA LEU A 43 9.28 32.95 -7.89
C LEU A 43 8.62 31.94 -8.87
N GLY A 44 9.32 31.57 -9.93
CA GLY A 44 9.12 30.34 -10.68
C GLY A 44 10.46 29.62 -10.65
N MET A 45 10.49 28.39 -10.14
CA MET A 45 11.71 27.61 -9.94
C MET A 45 12.69 27.82 -11.09
N ASP A 46 13.94 28.18 -10.78
CA ASP A 46 15.02 28.32 -11.76
C ASP A 46 15.33 26.94 -12.35
N GLU A 47 14.53 26.56 -13.34
CA GLU A 47 14.64 25.33 -14.13
C GLU A 47 15.46 25.55 -15.41
N ASP A 48 16.33 26.57 -15.42
CA ASP A 48 17.24 26.83 -16.55
C ASP A 48 18.39 25.78 -16.61
N SER A 49 18.45 24.84 -15.65
CA SER A 49 19.33 23.66 -15.64
C SER A 49 18.58 22.37 -16.05
N ALA A 50 18.05 22.32 -17.28
CA ALA A 50 17.76 21.02 -17.89
C ALA A 50 19.12 20.36 -18.22
N ASP A 51 19.60 19.47 -17.35
CA ASP A 51 20.78 18.67 -17.59
C ASP A 51 20.41 17.51 -18.53
N TRP A 52 21.21 17.31 -19.57
CA TRP A 52 21.00 16.26 -20.58
C TRP A 52 21.48 14.89 -20.10
N ARG A 53 22.18 14.82 -18.96
CA ARG A 53 22.94 13.64 -18.53
C ARG A 53 22.57 13.02 -17.18
N ASP A 54 21.73 13.66 -16.36
CA ASP A 54 21.28 13.08 -15.08
C ASP A 54 19.79 12.73 -15.15
N ASP A 55 19.51 11.60 -15.79
CA ASP A 55 18.30 10.79 -15.56
C ASP A 55 18.72 9.37 -15.09
N LEU A 56 19.94 9.20 -14.58
CA LEU A 56 20.30 8.01 -13.79
C LEU A 56 19.74 8.19 -12.38
N ASP A 57 19.00 7.17 -11.93
CA ASP A 57 18.08 7.18 -10.80
C ASP A 57 18.68 7.68 -9.47
N ASP A 58 17.79 8.21 -8.59
CA ASP A 58 18.03 8.12 -7.15
C ASP A 58 18.25 6.62 -6.81
N PRO A 59 19.28 6.24 -6.04
CA PRO A 59 19.49 4.85 -5.65
C PRO A 59 18.25 4.27 -4.95
N GLU A 60 17.98 2.98 -5.18
CA GLU A 60 16.93 2.25 -4.47
C GLU A 60 17.13 2.38 -2.94
N PRO A 61 16.05 2.43 -2.14
CA PRO A 61 16.16 2.59 -0.70
C PRO A 61 16.80 1.33 -0.10
N GLY A 62 18.12 1.38 0.10
CA GLY A 62 18.91 0.25 0.59
C GLY A 62 20.42 0.51 0.69
N ASP A 63 20.98 1.44 -0.09
CA ASP A 63 22.42 1.72 -0.02
C ASP A 63 22.77 2.76 1.08
N PRO A 64 23.83 2.52 1.87
CA PRO A 64 24.28 3.46 2.89
C PRO A 64 24.76 4.75 2.24
N SER A 65 24.20 5.89 2.68
CA SER A 65 24.60 7.22 2.22
C SER A 65 26.02 7.53 2.68
N PRO A 66 26.94 7.95 1.80
CA PRO A 66 28.17 8.59 2.25
C PRO A 66 27.87 10.02 2.69
N ASP A 67 28.61 10.44 3.70
CA ASP A 67 28.48 11.70 4.43
C ASP A 67 28.36 12.96 3.56
N THR A 68 27.68 13.93 4.16
CA THR A 68 27.46 15.29 3.67
C THR A 68 28.75 15.96 3.18
N ASN A 69 28.91 16.05 1.86
CA ASN A 69 29.74 17.06 1.22
C ASN A 69 28.89 17.80 0.18
N GLU A 70 28.87 19.12 0.26
CA GLU A 70 28.16 20.01 -0.65
C GLU A 70 28.51 19.67 -2.11
N MET A 71 27.54 19.11 -2.85
CA MET A 71 27.73 18.80 -4.27
C MET A 71 27.94 20.08 -5.07
N PRO A 72 29.05 20.23 -5.83
CA PRO A 72 29.25 21.39 -6.68
C PRO A 72 28.15 21.42 -7.75
N GLN A 73 27.54 22.58 -7.97
CA GLN A 73 26.54 22.80 -9.02
C GLN A 73 27.16 22.44 -10.40
N LYS A 74 26.86 21.24 -10.91
CA LYS A 74 27.25 20.81 -12.26
C LYS A 74 26.69 21.80 -13.28
N LYS A 75 27.57 22.39 -14.10
CA LYS A 75 27.15 23.20 -15.25
C LYS A 75 26.28 22.35 -16.17
N PRO A 76 25.12 22.84 -16.64
CA PRO A 76 24.25 22.07 -17.52
C PRO A 76 25.01 21.68 -18.79
N SER A 77 24.93 20.41 -19.16
CA SER A 77 25.54 19.95 -20.41
C SER A 77 25.01 20.77 -21.62
N PRO A 78 25.86 21.00 -22.64
CA PRO A 78 25.47 21.75 -23.82
C PRO A 78 24.46 20.97 -24.67
N MET A 79 23.51 21.68 -25.26
CA MET A 79 22.52 21.10 -26.18
C MET A 79 23.23 20.55 -27.43
N PRO A 80 22.79 19.43 -28.02
CA PRO A 80 23.34 18.92 -29.28
C PRO A 80 23.24 19.95 -30.39
N PHE A 81 24.28 20.05 -31.21
CA PHE A 81 24.36 21.06 -32.27
C PHE A 81 23.17 20.99 -33.25
N TRP A 82 22.71 19.78 -33.58
CA TRP A 82 21.55 19.58 -34.46
C TRP A 82 20.26 20.15 -33.87
N LEU A 83 20.07 20.01 -32.55
CA LEU A 83 18.90 20.50 -31.84
C LEU A 83 18.98 22.01 -31.64
N GLU A 84 20.15 22.53 -31.28
CA GLU A 84 20.39 23.96 -31.09
C GLU A 84 20.18 24.74 -32.39
N THR A 85 20.70 24.23 -33.50
CA THR A 85 20.52 24.82 -34.84
C THR A 85 19.04 24.92 -35.20
N ARG A 86 18.28 23.84 -34.98
CA ARG A 86 16.84 23.84 -35.27
C ARG A 86 16.05 24.73 -34.32
N PHE A 87 16.40 24.75 -33.03
CA PHE A 87 15.77 25.61 -32.03
C PHE A 87 15.98 27.10 -32.36
N LYS A 88 17.20 27.51 -32.71
CA LYS A 88 17.51 28.88 -33.16
C LYS A 88 16.70 29.26 -34.40
N TRP A 89 16.58 28.36 -35.37
CA TRP A 89 15.70 28.56 -36.53
C TRP A 89 14.24 28.78 -36.12
N CYS A 90 13.70 27.98 -35.19
CA CYS A 90 12.35 28.15 -34.66
C CYS A 90 12.16 29.50 -33.96
N LEU A 91 13.15 29.95 -33.18
CA LEU A 91 13.13 31.26 -32.52
C LEU A 91 13.10 32.41 -33.53
N GLU A 92 13.92 32.35 -34.60
CA GLU A 92 13.89 33.36 -35.66
C GLU A 92 12.53 33.37 -36.38
N LYS A 93 11.95 32.21 -36.68
CA LYS A 93 10.60 32.13 -37.26
C LYS A 93 9.52 32.65 -36.32
N ALA A 94 9.67 32.49 -35.00
CA ALA A 94 8.73 33.00 -34.00
C ALA A 94 8.77 34.54 -33.84
N LYS A 95 9.77 35.23 -34.38
CA LYS A 95 9.84 36.69 -34.42
C LYS A 95 8.95 37.31 -35.49
N ASP A 96 8.62 36.56 -36.55
CA ASP A 96 7.69 37.00 -37.59
C ASP A 96 6.27 37.08 -37.02
N ARG A 97 5.88 38.30 -36.64
CA ARG A 97 4.66 38.59 -35.87
C ARG A 97 3.87 39.73 -36.50
N ARG A 98 2.55 39.59 -36.47
CA ARG A 98 1.59 40.63 -36.83
C ARG A 98 0.74 40.93 -35.59
N ASP A 99 0.69 42.18 -35.16
CA ASP A 99 -0.06 42.62 -33.98
C ASP A 99 0.28 41.81 -32.70
N GLY A 100 1.54 41.39 -32.58
CA GLY A 100 2.03 40.58 -31.47
C GLY A 100 1.79 39.08 -31.62
N THR A 101 1.08 38.61 -32.65
CA THR A 101 0.77 37.20 -32.90
C THR A 101 1.75 36.56 -33.90
N PRO A 102 2.37 35.39 -33.59
CA PRO A 102 3.25 34.66 -34.50
C PRO A 102 2.57 34.26 -35.80
N ARG A 103 3.31 34.30 -36.92
CA ARG A 103 2.88 33.79 -38.24
C ARG A 103 2.29 32.40 -38.20
N LEU A 104 2.84 31.54 -37.34
CA LEU A 104 2.36 30.18 -37.14
C LEU A 104 0.87 30.14 -36.73
N TYR A 105 0.43 31.09 -35.92
CA TYR A 105 -0.93 31.12 -35.38
C TYR A 105 -1.92 31.77 -36.36
N TRP A 106 -1.54 32.89 -36.97
CA TRP A 106 -2.47 33.66 -37.82
C TRP A 106 -2.49 33.24 -39.29
N GLN A 107 -1.39 32.68 -39.83
CA GLN A 107 -1.33 32.22 -41.22
C GLN A 107 -1.49 30.70 -41.32
N ASN A 108 -0.74 29.97 -40.49
CA ASN A 108 -0.72 28.50 -40.57
C ASN A 108 -1.78 27.84 -39.68
N HIS A 109 -2.44 28.60 -38.80
CA HIS A 109 -3.46 28.11 -37.88
C HIS A 109 -3.02 26.87 -37.09
N THR A 110 -1.77 26.86 -36.65
CA THR A 110 -1.16 25.73 -35.94
C THR A 110 -0.23 26.21 -34.83
N PHE A 111 0.03 25.35 -33.86
CA PHE A 111 1.07 25.56 -32.83
C PHE A 111 2.38 24.86 -33.19
N TRP A 112 2.40 24.05 -34.25
CA TRP A 112 3.53 23.21 -34.62
C TRP A 112 4.34 23.81 -35.76
N PHE A 113 5.66 23.91 -35.59
CA PHE A 113 6.52 24.29 -36.70
C PHE A 113 6.50 23.23 -37.80
N PRO A 114 6.52 23.63 -39.09
CA PRO A 114 6.52 22.68 -40.19
C PRO A 114 7.79 21.83 -40.19
N GLN A 115 7.63 20.55 -40.51
CA GLN A 115 8.68 19.55 -40.53
C GLN A 115 8.71 18.87 -41.90
N GLU A 116 9.90 18.69 -42.47
CA GLU A 116 10.06 17.92 -43.70
C GLU A 116 9.89 16.43 -43.41
N SER A 117 9.22 15.70 -44.31
CA SER A 117 9.09 14.25 -44.18
C SER A 117 10.42 13.55 -44.46
N THR A 118 10.67 12.43 -43.78
CA THR A 118 11.90 11.63 -43.90
C THR A 118 12.32 11.35 -45.35
N TRP A 119 11.34 11.03 -46.21
CA TRP A 119 11.61 10.76 -47.62
C TRP A 119 12.37 11.90 -48.31
N PHE A 120 11.94 13.15 -48.11
CA PHE A 120 12.55 14.33 -48.74
C PHE A 120 13.94 14.62 -48.15
N LEU A 121 14.11 14.44 -46.83
CA LEU A 121 15.41 14.59 -46.18
C LEU A 121 16.45 13.61 -46.76
N LEU A 122 16.02 12.38 -47.09
CA LEU A 122 16.87 11.37 -47.70
C LEU A 122 17.16 11.60 -49.19
N GLN A 123 16.46 12.53 -49.86
CA GLN A 123 16.80 12.94 -51.23
C GLN A 123 17.91 13.99 -51.28
N SER A 124 18.39 14.47 -50.12
CA SER A 124 19.49 15.44 -50.09
C SER A 124 20.80 14.81 -50.57
N HIS A 125 21.73 15.65 -51.04
CA HIS A 125 23.04 15.18 -51.49
C HIS A 125 23.87 14.68 -50.30
N ASN A 126 24.16 13.37 -50.27
CA ASN A 126 24.93 12.70 -49.21
C ASN A 126 24.28 12.82 -47.82
N PRO A 127 23.08 12.24 -47.59
CA PRO A 127 22.34 12.44 -46.36
C PRO A 127 23.07 11.81 -45.17
N THR A 128 23.12 12.51 -44.04
CA THR A 128 23.71 12.01 -42.79
C THR A 128 22.61 11.52 -41.82
N PRO A 129 22.93 10.61 -40.88
CA PRO A 129 21.99 10.15 -39.86
C PRO A 129 21.32 11.28 -39.07
N GLN A 130 22.05 12.38 -38.79
CA GLN A 130 21.55 13.51 -38.00
C GLN A 130 20.36 14.22 -38.67
N LEU A 131 20.25 14.16 -40.00
CA LEU A 131 19.09 14.69 -40.72
C LEU A 131 17.79 14.00 -40.28
N LEU A 132 17.87 12.72 -39.91
CA LEU A 132 16.72 11.92 -39.54
C LEU A 132 16.28 12.11 -38.09
N TYR A 133 17.07 12.77 -37.25
CA TYR A 133 16.66 13.13 -35.88
C TYR A 133 15.50 14.15 -35.91
N ASN A 134 15.52 15.05 -36.91
CA ASN A 134 14.41 15.88 -37.34
C ASN A 134 13.43 16.30 -36.20
N PRO A 135 13.86 17.07 -35.20
CA PRO A 135 13.04 17.34 -34.01
C PRO A 135 11.78 18.16 -34.32
N LYS A 136 10.66 17.73 -33.74
CA LYS A 136 9.37 18.45 -33.77
C LYS A 136 9.37 19.56 -32.72
N PHE A 137 8.88 20.74 -33.09
CA PHE A 137 8.76 21.89 -32.17
C PHE A 137 7.32 22.41 -32.08
N PHE A 138 6.86 22.62 -30.86
CA PHE A 138 5.57 23.21 -30.50
C PHE A 138 5.80 24.60 -29.90
N LEU A 139 5.24 25.65 -30.51
CA LEU A 139 5.32 27.02 -30.02
C LEU A 139 4.15 27.29 -29.08
N TRP A 140 4.44 27.64 -27.82
CA TRP A 140 3.43 27.99 -26.83
C TRP A 140 3.59 29.44 -26.34
N ASP A 141 2.77 30.34 -26.89
CA ASP A 141 2.67 31.73 -26.48
C ASP A 141 1.21 32.19 -26.38
N PRO A 142 0.45 31.71 -25.38
CA PRO A 142 -0.98 31.99 -25.25
C PRO A 142 -1.28 33.50 -25.10
N MET A 143 -0.33 34.31 -24.61
CA MET A 143 -0.48 35.77 -24.54
C MET A 143 -0.70 36.42 -25.91
N SER A 144 -0.25 35.78 -26.99
CA SER A 144 -0.48 36.22 -28.38
C SER A 144 -1.91 36.05 -28.86
N LEU A 145 -2.72 35.28 -28.13
CA LEU A 145 -4.11 34.94 -28.48
C LEU A 145 -5.09 35.58 -27.49
N LYS A 146 -4.68 35.75 -26.23
CA LYS A 146 -5.51 36.33 -25.17
C LYS A 146 -4.64 37.08 -24.15
N PRO A 147 -5.04 38.28 -23.69
CA PRO A 147 -4.40 38.93 -22.55
C PRO A 147 -4.46 38.05 -21.31
N ILE A 148 -3.36 38.01 -20.55
CA ILE A 148 -3.23 37.16 -19.35
C ILE A 148 -3.05 38.05 -18.13
N ALA A 149 -3.97 37.95 -17.17
CA ALA A 149 -3.87 38.62 -15.89
C ALA A 149 -2.88 37.91 -14.96
N CYS A 150 -2.19 38.67 -14.10
CA CYS A 150 -1.31 38.10 -13.10
C CYS A 150 -2.13 37.30 -12.07
N PRO A 151 -1.76 36.04 -11.78
CA PRO A 151 -2.44 35.22 -10.77
C PRO A 151 -2.48 35.82 -9.36
N HIS A 152 -1.56 36.73 -9.04
CA HIS A 152 -1.44 37.31 -7.69
C HIS A 152 -2.15 38.65 -7.52
N CYS A 153 -2.14 39.51 -8.54
CA CYS A 153 -2.63 40.89 -8.42
C CYS A 153 -3.61 41.33 -9.52
N GLY A 154 -3.94 40.45 -10.47
CA GLY A 154 -4.83 40.76 -11.58
C GLY A 154 -4.26 41.70 -12.65
N THR A 155 -3.10 42.32 -12.45
CA THR A 155 -2.49 43.20 -13.47
C THR A 155 -2.11 42.41 -14.73
N SER A 156 -2.33 42.96 -15.92
CA SER A 156 -1.92 42.33 -17.18
C SER A 156 -0.42 42.02 -17.18
N LEU A 157 -0.09 40.77 -17.48
CA LEU A 157 1.28 40.33 -17.67
C LEU A 157 1.85 40.89 -18.96
N VAL A 158 3.17 41.07 -19.00
CA VAL A 158 3.92 41.48 -20.19
C VAL A 158 4.91 40.40 -20.60
N ARG A 159 5.19 40.28 -21.89
CA ARG A 159 6.20 39.35 -22.40
C ARG A 159 7.59 39.83 -22.00
N HIS A 160 8.33 39.01 -21.26
CA HIS A 160 9.69 39.32 -20.80
C HIS A 160 10.76 38.78 -21.75
N GLY A 161 10.52 37.60 -22.34
CA GLY A 161 11.44 36.95 -23.27
C GLY A 161 10.99 35.54 -23.62
N HIS A 162 11.69 34.90 -24.55
CA HIS A 162 11.56 33.47 -24.77
C HIS A 162 12.36 32.71 -23.70
N ILE A 163 11.98 31.46 -23.43
CA ILE A 163 12.74 30.59 -22.55
C ILE A 163 13.98 30.10 -23.30
N ALA A 164 15.15 30.17 -22.65
CA ALA A 164 16.45 30.00 -23.31
C ALA A 164 16.69 28.58 -23.85
N ARG A 165 15.99 27.58 -23.33
CA ARG A 165 16.06 26.19 -23.77
C ARG A 165 14.64 25.66 -24.05
N PRO A 166 14.43 24.89 -25.13
CA PRO A 166 13.17 24.22 -25.35
C PRO A 166 13.01 23.07 -24.35
N ARG A 167 11.76 22.74 -23.99
CA ARG A 167 11.47 21.64 -23.07
C ARG A 167 11.16 20.36 -23.82
N ARG A 168 11.85 19.27 -23.45
CA ARG A 168 11.61 17.93 -23.99
C ARG A 168 10.26 17.41 -23.53
N VAL A 169 9.47 16.88 -24.46
CA VAL A 169 8.25 16.15 -24.20
C VAL A 169 8.33 14.77 -24.85
N VAL A 170 8.12 13.73 -24.06
CA VAL A 170 8.08 12.34 -24.52
C VAL A 170 6.67 12.03 -24.99
N ASP A 171 6.57 11.55 -26.22
CA ASP A 171 5.33 11.09 -26.84
C ASP A 171 5.35 9.56 -27.00
N LEU A 172 4.42 8.98 -27.75
CA LEU A 172 4.29 7.51 -27.84
C LEU A 172 5.52 6.81 -28.47
N ASP A 173 6.08 7.36 -29.54
CA ASP A 173 7.15 6.74 -30.35
C ASP A 173 8.33 7.68 -30.64
N SER A 174 8.29 8.88 -30.10
CA SER A 174 9.20 9.97 -30.41
C SER A 174 9.18 11.05 -29.33
N THR A 175 10.02 12.06 -29.47
CA THR A 175 10.01 13.24 -28.61
C THR A 175 9.74 14.50 -29.42
N TYR A 176 9.14 15.50 -28.78
CA TYR A 176 9.01 16.84 -29.32
C TYR A 176 9.43 17.90 -28.31
N TRP A 177 9.58 19.13 -28.78
CA TRP A 177 10.21 20.21 -28.05
C TRP A 177 9.28 21.41 -27.94
N VAL A 178 9.04 21.91 -26.73
CA VAL A 178 8.20 23.08 -26.51
C VAL A 178 9.06 24.34 -26.43
N VAL A 179 8.72 25.32 -27.27
CA VAL A 179 9.24 26.69 -27.21
C VAL A 179 8.25 27.56 -26.46
N GLY A 180 8.65 28.07 -25.29
CA GLY A 180 7.80 28.91 -24.46
C GLY A 180 8.32 30.30 -24.21
N TYR A 181 7.51 31.08 -23.49
CA TYR A 181 7.80 32.45 -23.12
C TYR A 181 7.77 32.63 -21.61
N ARG A 182 8.59 33.57 -21.13
CA ARG A 182 8.56 34.07 -19.77
C ARG A 182 7.72 35.35 -19.75
N TYR A 183 6.71 35.36 -18.90
CA TYR A 183 5.82 36.49 -18.67
C TYR A 183 6.19 37.16 -17.36
N ARG A 184 6.15 38.49 -17.29
CA ARG A 184 6.50 39.27 -16.10
C ARG A 184 5.29 40.08 -15.64
N CYS A 185 5.08 40.13 -14.33
CA CYS A 185 4.14 41.07 -13.75
C CYS A 185 4.85 42.41 -13.49
N PRO A 186 4.33 43.54 -13.99
CA PRO A 186 4.91 44.86 -13.71
C PRO A 186 4.64 45.33 -12.26
N SER A 187 3.57 44.84 -11.63
CA SER A 187 3.11 45.32 -10.31
C SER A 187 3.67 44.51 -9.14
N CYS A 188 3.74 43.19 -9.25
CA CYS A 188 4.16 42.33 -8.14
C CYS A 188 5.66 42.52 -7.84
N ARG A 189 5.99 42.56 -6.55
CA ARG A 189 7.36 42.52 -6.04
C ARG A 189 7.68 41.11 -5.54
N HIS A 190 8.89 40.67 -5.82
CA HIS A 190 9.37 39.39 -5.36
C HIS A 190 9.64 39.45 -3.86
N HIS A 191 9.06 38.50 -3.11
CA HIS A 191 9.10 38.46 -1.64
C HIS A 191 10.51 38.57 -1.04
N LYS A 192 11.52 37.93 -1.63
CA LYS A 192 12.91 37.96 -1.13
C LYS A 192 13.70 39.20 -1.58
N SER A 193 13.54 39.63 -2.83
CA SER A 193 14.40 40.67 -3.42
C SER A 193 13.78 42.07 -3.39
N GLY A 194 12.48 42.18 -3.10
CA GLY A 194 11.73 43.45 -3.11
C GLY A 194 11.60 44.10 -4.50
N ARG A 195 12.20 43.51 -5.54
CA ARG A 195 12.21 44.00 -6.92
C ARG A 195 11.01 43.45 -7.70
N HIS A 196 10.64 44.14 -8.79
CA HIS A 196 9.56 43.69 -9.69
C HIS A 196 9.99 42.52 -10.58
N THR A 197 10.47 41.42 -10.02
CA THR A 197 11.04 40.26 -10.74
C THR A 197 10.10 39.05 -10.75
N VAL A 198 8.82 39.23 -10.44
CA VAL A 198 7.85 38.13 -10.48
C VAL A 198 7.55 37.74 -11.92
N THR A 199 7.93 36.52 -12.29
CA THR A 199 7.73 35.97 -13.62
C THR A 199 7.01 34.63 -13.58
N PHE A 200 6.37 34.27 -14.70
CA PHE A 200 5.66 33.02 -14.91
C PHE A 200 6.10 32.43 -16.25
N GLN A 201 6.21 31.11 -16.32
CA GLN A 201 6.42 30.42 -17.59
C GLN A 201 5.08 30.31 -18.33
N SER A 202 5.09 30.28 -19.66
CA SER A 202 3.87 30.23 -20.48
C SER A 202 2.98 29.01 -20.23
N TRP A 203 3.54 27.94 -19.66
CA TRP A 203 2.87 26.68 -19.32
C TRP A 203 2.69 26.49 -17.80
N ASP A 204 2.96 27.52 -16.99
CA ASP A 204 2.66 27.50 -15.55
C ASP A 204 1.17 27.23 -15.35
N LYS A 205 0.80 26.32 -14.44
CA LYS A 205 -0.61 25.98 -14.16
C LYS A 205 -1.46 27.23 -13.92
N ARG A 206 -0.93 28.20 -13.17
CA ARG A 206 -1.63 29.45 -12.87
C ARG A 206 -1.85 30.33 -14.10
N VAL A 207 -0.98 30.21 -15.11
CA VAL A 207 -1.15 30.89 -16.40
C VAL A 207 -2.19 30.14 -17.24
N LEU A 208 -2.14 28.81 -17.27
CA LEU A 208 -3.11 27.97 -17.97
C LEU A 208 -4.54 28.16 -17.43
N ASP A 209 -4.69 28.31 -16.11
CA ASP A 209 -5.99 28.57 -15.47
C ASP A 209 -6.58 29.94 -15.89
N MET A 210 -5.73 30.95 -16.13
CA MET A 210 -6.17 32.30 -16.52
C MET A 210 -6.61 32.41 -17.99
N ILE A 211 -6.10 31.56 -18.87
CA ILE A 211 -6.44 31.62 -20.30
C ILE A 211 -7.75 30.91 -20.62
N GLY A 212 -8.23 30.06 -19.71
CA GLY A 212 -9.50 29.32 -19.82
C GLY A 212 -9.36 28.00 -20.57
N TRP A 213 -10.29 27.08 -20.28
CA TRP A 213 -10.20 25.68 -20.71
C TRP A 213 -10.01 25.47 -22.22
N PRO A 214 -10.76 26.12 -23.14
CA PRO A 214 -10.64 25.82 -24.57
C PRO A 214 -9.23 26.08 -25.13
N LEU A 215 -8.54 27.13 -24.65
CA LEU A 215 -7.19 27.41 -25.08
C LEU A 215 -6.17 26.57 -24.31
N ALA A 216 -6.34 26.41 -23.00
CA ALA A 216 -5.46 25.58 -22.18
C ALA A 216 -5.44 24.12 -22.66
N ALA A 217 -6.56 23.58 -23.14
CA ALA A 217 -6.66 22.23 -23.71
C ALA A 217 -5.82 22.04 -24.98
N MET A 218 -5.43 23.12 -25.67
CA MET A 218 -4.51 23.04 -26.81
C MET A 218 -3.05 22.84 -26.41
N PHE A 219 -2.72 23.01 -25.12
CA PHE A 219 -1.38 22.72 -24.60
C PHE A 219 -1.19 21.21 -24.45
N SER A 220 -0.27 20.64 -25.25
CA SER A 220 -0.21 19.20 -25.50
C SER A 220 0.66 18.40 -24.52
N ALA A 221 1.09 18.97 -23.39
CA ALA A 221 2.04 18.33 -22.47
C ALA A 221 1.67 18.47 -20.99
N LYS A 222 2.08 17.50 -20.17
CA LYS A 222 2.27 17.67 -18.72
C LYS A 222 3.77 17.73 -18.42
N PHE A 223 4.20 18.78 -17.74
CA PHE A 223 5.59 18.97 -17.34
C PHE A 223 5.85 18.52 -15.91
N THR A 224 7.01 17.91 -15.71
CA THR A 224 7.69 17.79 -14.43
C THR A 224 8.93 18.70 -14.44
N LYS A 225 9.72 18.70 -13.37
CA LYS A 225 10.89 19.58 -13.20
C LYS A 225 11.89 19.54 -14.38
N ARG A 226 12.16 18.36 -14.95
CA ARG A 226 13.24 18.16 -15.95
C ARG A 226 12.74 17.86 -17.37
N SER A 227 11.53 17.33 -17.52
CA SER A 227 10.97 16.92 -18.82
C SER A 227 9.44 16.98 -18.78
N GLY A 228 8.77 16.55 -19.85
CA GLY A 228 7.33 16.34 -19.85
C GLY A 228 6.93 15.10 -20.62
N VAL A 229 5.66 14.76 -20.51
CA VAL A 229 5.00 13.74 -21.34
C VAL A 229 3.84 14.38 -22.09
N SER A 230 3.54 13.85 -23.27
CA SER A 230 2.38 14.30 -24.04
C SER A 230 1.09 13.95 -23.29
N ILE A 231 0.03 14.75 -23.49
CA ILE A 231 -1.30 14.43 -22.95
C ILE A 231 -1.76 13.03 -23.39
N PRO A 232 -1.62 12.62 -24.68
CA PRO A 232 -1.98 11.26 -25.09
C PRO A 232 -1.22 10.15 -24.36
N VAL A 233 0.09 10.30 -24.13
CA VAL A 233 0.86 9.32 -23.35
C VAL A 233 0.36 9.26 -21.91
N PHE A 234 0.09 10.41 -21.31
CA PHE A 234 -0.44 10.47 -19.94
C PHE A 234 -1.82 9.84 -19.83
N GLU A 235 -2.73 10.08 -20.78
CA GLU A 235 -4.05 9.46 -20.81
C GLU A 235 -3.96 7.94 -21.02
N LEU A 236 -3.09 7.48 -21.93
CA LEU A 236 -2.82 6.06 -22.12
C LEU A 236 -2.28 5.43 -20.83
N MET A 237 -1.33 6.09 -20.16
CA MET A 237 -0.76 5.65 -18.88
C MET A 237 -1.86 5.44 -17.84
N ARG A 238 -2.77 6.41 -17.68
CA ARG A 238 -3.91 6.30 -16.76
C ARG A 238 -4.76 5.08 -17.06
N MET A 239 -5.09 4.85 -18.33
CA MET A 239 -5.89 3.69 -18.74
C MET A 239 -5.15 2.38 -18.49
N CYS A 240 -3.85 2.32 -18.77
CA CYS A 240 -3.02 1.15 -18.52
C CYS A 240 -2.97 0.81 -17.01
N PHE A 241 -2.74 1.81 -16.16
CA PHE A 241 -2.62 1.60 -14.71
C PHE A 241 -3.95 1.16 -14.10
N LEU A 242 -5.07 1.75 -14.53
CA LEU A 242 -6.41 1.34 -14.12
C LEU A 242 -6.72 -0.12 -14.48
N ASN A 243 -6.13 -0.64 -15.57
CA ASN A 243 -6.30 -2.02 -16.02
C ASN A 243 -5.17 -2.96 -15.52
N GLY A 244 -4.42 -2.54 -14.49
CA GLY A 244 -3.45 -3.40 -13.80
C GLY A 244 -2.06 -3.46 -14.42
N MET A 245 -1.76 -2.66 -15.45
CA MET A 245 -0.40 -2.55 -15.97
C MET A 245 0.48 -1.76 -15.00
N GLY A 246 1.63 -2.31 -14.61
CA GLY A 246 2.59 -1.63 -13.74
C GLY A 246 3.40 -0.55 -14.47
N ALA A 247 3.90 0.44 -13.73
CA ALA A 247 4.69 1.54 -14.28
C ALA A 247 5.95 1.08 -15.06
N LYS A 248 6.58 -0.03 -14.64
CA LYS A 248 7.71 -0.63 -15.35
C LYS A 248 7.31 -1.15 -16.73
N GLN A 249 6.22 -1.93 -16.80
CA GLN A 249 5.71 -2.46 -18.07
C GLN A 249 5.31 -1.33 -19.02
N PHE A 250 4.73 -0.25 -18.50
CA PHE A 250 4.38 0.93 -19.29
C PHE A 250 5.64 1.65 -19.83
N SER A 251 6.63 1.90 -18.96
CA SER A 251 7.92 2.47 -19.34
C SER A 251 8.62 1.65 -20.43
N ASP A 252 8.66 0.32 -20.27
CA ASP A 252 9.25 -0.61 -21.23
C ASP A 252 8.49 -0.55 -22.58
N THR A 253 7.16 -0.43 -22.54
CA THR A 253 6.33 -0.28 -23.75
C THR A 253 6.68 0.99 -24.53
N ILE A 254 6.77 2.14 -23.85
CA ILE A 254 7.18 3.40 -24.49
C ILE A 254 8.61 3.27 -25.05
N ARG A 255 9.53 2.63 -24.32
CA ARG A 255 10.89 2.35 -24.81
C ARG A 255 10.88 1.51 -26.08
N THR A 256 10.10 0.43 -26.12
CA THR A 256 9.98 -0.41 -27.31
C THR A 256 9.42 0.37 -28.51
N LEU A 257 8.43 1.24 -28.31
CA LEU A 257 7.88 2.06 -29.40
C LEU A 257 8.90 3.06 -29.95
N HIS A 258 9.66 3.72 -29.07
CA HIS A 258 10.75 4.62 -29.47
C HIS A 258 11.85 3.88 -30.24
N LEU A 259 12.29 2.72 -29.75
CA LEU A 259 13.29 1.89 -30.43
C LEU A 259 12.77 1.39 -31.79
N LEU A 260 11.50 0.97 -31.88
CA LEU A 260 10.90 0.56 -33.14
C LEU A 260 10.88 1.70 -34.17
N ASN A 261 10.54 2.92 -33.75
CA ASN A 261 10.59 4.08 -34.63
C ASN A 261 12.03 4.41 -35.05
N TYR A 262 12.97 4.31 -34.13
CA TYR A 262 14.40 4.47 -34.39
C TYR A 262 14.91 3.47 -35.43
N ASP A 263 14.61 2.19 -35.27
CA ASP A 263 15.00 1.13 -36.20
C ASP A 263 14.39 1.33 -37.58
N LYS A 264 13.14 1.83 -37.66
CA LYS A 264 12.51 2.19 -38.94
C LYS A 264 13.28 3.32 -39.65
N LEU A 265 13.70 4.35 -38.92
CA LEU A 265 14.52 5.44 -39.48
C LEU A 265 15.88 4.92 -39.95
N TYR A 266 16.51 4.03 -39.16
CA TYR A 266 17.77 3.41 -39.52
C TYR A 266 17.64 2.57 -40.80
N LEU A 267 16.60 1.75 -40.92
CA LEU A 267 16.33 0.96 -42.13
C LEU A 267 16.06 1.85 -43.35
N GLN A 268 15.31 2.95 -43.18
CA GLN A 268 15.08 3.92 -44.27
C GLN A 268 16.39 4.57 -44.73
N TYR A 269 17.26 4.93 -43.80
CA TYR A 269 18.60 5.43 -44.12
C TYR A 269 19.40 4.40 -44.93
N LEU A 270 19.55 3.18 -44.43
CA LEU A 270 20.31 2.14 -45.13
C LEU A 270 19.73 1.83 -46.52
N SER A 271 18.40 1.75 -46.63
CA SER A 271 17.71 1.53 -47.90
C SER A 271 17.96 2.66 -48.90
N SER A 272 17.96 3.91 -48.44
CA SER A 272 18.30 5.05 -49.29
C SER A 272 19.74 4.98 -49.79
N GLN A 273 20.70 4.65 -48.93
CA GLN A 273 22.11 4.51 -49.29
C GLN A 273 22.34 3.37 -50.28
N ALA A 274 21.67 2.23 -50.07
CA ALA A 274 21.75 1.07 -50.94
C ALA A 274 21.15 1.33 -52.34
N SER A 275 20.14 2.21 -52.42
CA SER A 275 19.45 2.54 -53.66
C SER A 275 20.24 3.49 -54.57
N ILE A 276 21.31 4.13 -54.06
CA ILE A 276 22.17 5.02 -54.85
C ILE A 276 23.05 4.18 -55.80
N PRO A 277 22.83 4.28 -57.14
CA PRO A 277 23.61 3.53 -58.11
C PRO A 277 25.10 3.90 -58.04
N PHE A 278 25.99 2.96 -58.35
CA PHE A 278 27.44 3.18 -58.30
C PHE A 278 27.89 4.41 -59.09
N TRP A 279 27.32 4.64 -60.28
CA TRP A 279 27.63 5.78 -61.16
C TRP A 279 27.10 7.12 -60.64
N ALA A 280 26.17 7.13 -59.68
CA ALA A 280 25.63 8.33 -59.04
C ALA A 280 26.38 8.68 -57.73
N ARG A 281 27.37 7.88 -57.33
CA ARG A 281 28.21 8.15 -56.16
C ARG A 281 29.29 9.14 -56.55
N SER A 282 29.27 10.33 -55.95
CA SER A 282 30.37 11.29 -56.04
C SER A 282 31.64 10.73 -55.39
N GLU A 283 32.81 11.29 -55.71
CA GLU A 283 34.07 10.97 -55.02
C GLU A 283 33.97 11.17 -53.48
N ASP A 284 33.11 12.09 -53.02
CA ASP A 284 32.85 12.38 -51.60
C ASP A 284 31.75 11.52 -50.96
N PHE A 285 31.23 10.50 -51.64
CA PHE A 285 30.15 9.66 -51.10
C PHE A 285 30.64 8.88 -49.87
N LYS A 286 30.00 9.13 -48.72
CA LYS A 286 30.37 8.49 -47.44
C LYS A 286 29.13 7.93 -46.77
N VAL A 287 29.16 6.64 -46.46
CA VAL A 287 28.14 6.02 -45.60
C VAL A 287 28.57 6.22 -44.15
N TYR A 288 27.81 7.04 -43.43
CA TYR A 288 28.04 7.26 -42.01
C TYR A 288 27.36 6.16 -41.17
N THR A 289 28.03 5.76 -40.09
CA THR A 289 27.46 4.88 -39.07
C THR A 289 26.27 5.55 -38.41
N PHE A 290 25.17 4.82 -38.26
CA PHE A 290 24.01 5.27 -37.51
C PHE A 290 24.29 5.03 -36.02
N PRO A 291 24.35 6.06 -35.16
CA PRO A 291 24.67 5.87 -33.75
C PRO A 291 23.63 4.99 -33.02
N PRO A 292 23.89 4.54 -31.79
CA PRO A 292 22.86 3.97 -30.91
C PRO A 292 21.79 4.99 -30.52
N TYR A 293 20.58 4.52 -30.18
CA TYR A 293 19.44 5.37 -29.79
C TYR A 293 19.74 6.27 -28.58
N ASP A 294 20.50 5.79 -27.62
CA ASP A 294 20.86 6.47 -26.37
C ASP A 294 22.23 7.15 -26.42
N ASP A 295 22.85 7.25 -27.61
CA ASP A 295 24.13 7.93 -27.77
C ASP A 295 23.98 9.44 -27.44
N SER A 296 24.65 9.83 -26.35
CA SER A 296 24.70 11.19 -25.80
C SER A 296 25.93 11.99 -26.26
N GLY A 297 26.69 11.44 -27.21
CA GLY A 297 27.79 12.11 -27.88
C GLY A 297 27.31 13.25 -28.79
N PRO A 298 28.21 14.13 -29.27
CA PRO A 298 27.84 15.32 -30.05
C PRO A 298 27.02 15.02 -31.32
N MET A 299 27.22 13.84 -31.89
CA MET A 299 26.59 13.38 -33.14
C MET A 299 25.44 12.39 -32.91
N GLY A 300 25.17 12.01 -31.66
CA GLY A 300 24.14 11.05 -31.31
C GLY A 300 22.73 11.65 -31.31
N PRO A 301 21.69 10.80 -31.30
CA PRO A 301 20.28 11.20 -31.26
C PRO A 301 19.80 11.66 -29.88
N HIS A 302 20.51 11.35 -28.79
CA HIS A 302 20.12 11.70 -27.42
C HIS A 302 18.72 11.17 -27.06
N GLY A 303 18.42 9.95 -27.50
CA GLY A 303 17.15 9.29 -27.26
C GLY A 303 16.90 9.11 -25.76
N TYR A 304 15.66 9.35 -25.36
CA TYR A 304 15.25 9.35 -23.96
C TYR A 304 13.86 8.76 -23.81
N VAL A 305 13.67 7.93 -22.79
CA VAL A 305 12.37 7.46 -22.32
C VAL A 305 12.37 7.54 -20.79
N PRO A 306 11.32 8.09 -20.15
CA PRO A 306 11.27 8.23 -18.70
C PRO A 306 11.24 6.87 -18.01
N SER A 307 11.76 6.81 -16.79
CA SER A 307 11.77 5.57 -15.99
C SER A 307 10.40 5.22 -15.42
N ALA A 308 10.26 3.99 -14.92
CA ALA A 308 9.07 3.56 -14.18
C ALA A 308 8.75 4.48 -12.99
N THR A 309 9.78 4.95 -12.29
CA THR A 309 9.65 5.86 -11.14
C THR A 309 9.12 7.22 -11.57
N TYR A 310 9.55 7.73 -12.73
CA TYR A 310 9.02 8.96 -13.30
C TYR A 310 7.51 8.85 -13.54
N PHE A 311 7.08 7.81 -14.27
CA PHE A 311 5.66 7.62 -14.60
C PHE A 311 4.80 7.39 -13.35
N ARG A 312 5.34 6.67 -12.35
CA ARG A 312 4.68 6.50 -11.05
C ARG A 312 4.49 7.85 -10.36
N LYS A 313 5.55 8.64 -10.18
CA LYS A 313 5.47 9.97 -9.53
C LYS A 313 4.47 10.88 -10.23
N LEU A 314 4.48 10.90 -11.57
CA LEU A 314 3.54 11.69 -12.35
C LEU A 314 2.08 11.25 -12.14
N TYR A 315 1.83 9.95 -12.02
CA TYR A 315 0.50 9.43 -11.74
C TYR A 315 0.08 9.71 -10.28
N ASP A 316 0.98 9.55 -9.33
CA ASP A 316 0.73 9.83 -7.91
C ASP A 316 0.37 11.31 -7.71
N GLU A 317 1.14 12.24 -8.31
CA GLU A 317 0.84 13.67 -8.31
C GLU A 317 -0.56 13.97 -8.87
N PHE A 318 -0.96 13.28 -9.94
CA PHE A 318 -2.30 13.40 -10.50
C PHE A 318 -3.38 12.89 -9.55
N ILE A 319 -3.16 11.73 -8.91
CA ILE A 319 -4.12 11.17 -7.94
C ILE A 319 -4.26 12.10 -6.73
N GLU A 320 -3.17 12.66 -6.22
CA GLU A 320 -3.18 13.62 -5.12
C GLU A 320 -3.92 14.91 -5.50
N GLU A 321 -3.72 15.43 -6.71
CA GLU A 321 -4.46 16.61 -7.22
C GLU A 321 -5.98 16.37 -7.25
N HIS A 322 -6.43 15.14 -7.50
CA HIS A 322 -7.85 14.77 -7.59
C HIS A 322 -8.37 14.07 -6.34
N ARG A 323 -7.59 14.08 -5.24
CA ARG A 323 -7.93 13.37 -4.00
C ARG A 323 -9.32 13.73 -3.50
N ASP A 324 -9.64 15.02 -3.42
CA ASP A 324 -10.91 15.47 -2.86
C ASP A 324 -12.10 15.09 -3.75
N GLU A 325 -11.93 15.11 -5.07
CA GLU A 325 -12.95 14.63 -6.02
C GLU A 325 -13.18 13.12 -5.89
N ILE A 326 -12.11 12.35 -5.79
CA ILE A 326 -12.16 10.88 -5.60
C ILE A 326 -12.84 10.55 -4.27
N MET A 327 -12.47 11.24 -3.18
CA MET A 327 -13.05 11.03 -1.85
C MET A 327 -14.53 11.44 -1.83
N HIS A 328 -14.88 12.55 -2.48
CA HIS A 328 -16.26 12.97 -2.62
C HIS A 328 -17.09 11.94 -3.39
N HIS A 329 -16.60 11.49 -4.55
CA HIS A 329 -17.25 10.43 -5.33
C HIS A 329 -17.44 9.16 -4.49
N THR A 330 -16.38 8.72 -3.81
CA THR A 330 -16.41 7.55 -2.93
C THR A 330 -17.46 7.69 -1.84
N SER A 331 -17.63 8.89 -1.26
CA SER A 331 -18.63 9.17 -0.21
C SER A 331 -20.08 9.07 -0.70
N MET A 332 -20.33 9.35 -1.98
CA MET A 332 -21.66 9.30 -2.61
C MET A 332 -22.15 7.89 -2.94
N LEU A 333 -21.27 6.88 -2.89
CA LEU A 333 -21.63 5.50 -3.23
C LEU A 333 -22.58 4.88 -2.19
N SER A 334 -23.39 3.90 -2.61
CA SER A 334 -24.30 3.17 -1.71
C SER A 334 -23.60 2.05 -0.91
N LEU A 335 -24.28 1.49 0.11
CA LEU A 335 -23.81 0.35 0.92
C LEU A 335 -25.00 -0.46 1.48
N GLU A 336 -25.84 -1.06 0.62
CA GLU A 336 -26.93 -1.91 1.12
C GLU A 336 -26.39 -3.27 1.62
N SER A 337 -25.35 -3.77 0.95
CA SER A 337 -24.56 -4.93 1.36
C SER A 337 -23.10 -4.50 1.51
N GLY A 338 -22.54 -4.66 2.71
CA GLY A 338 -21.15 -4.29 3.00
C GLY A 338 -20.24 -5.50 3.15
N ALA A 339 -18.96 -5.33 2.86
CA ALA A 339 -17.91 -6.29 3.23
C ALA A 339 -16.78 -5.56 3.94
N LEU A 340 -16.43 -5.97 5.16
CA LEU A 340 -15.33 -5.44 5.97
C LEU A 340 -14.16 -6.41 5.88
N ASP A 341 -12.97 -5.90 5.58
CA ASP A 341 -11.74 -6.70 5.54
C ASP A 341 -10.52 -5.91 6.00
N HIS A 342 -9.52 -6.61 6.53
CA HIS A 342 -8.20 -6.08 6.84
C HIS A 342 -7.14 -6.73 5.95
N SER A 343 -6.54 -5.95 5.04
CA SER A 343 -5.42 -6.40 4.22
C SER A 343 -4.08 -6.18 4.93
N PHE A 344 -3.35 -7.28 5.13
CA PHE A 344 -2.00 -7.28 5.73
C PHE A 344 -0.87 -7.25 4.68
N LYS A 345 -1.21 -7.16 3.39
CA LYS A 345 -0.19 -7.10 2.33
C LYS A 345 0.41 -5.71 2.19
N PHE A 346 -0.42 -4.68 2.23
CA PHE A 346 0.04 -3.30 2.08
C PHE A 346 1.06 -2.89 3.15
N PRO A 347 0.84 -3.13 4.46
CA PRO A 347 1.80 -2.74 5.49
C PRO A 347 3.19 -3.37 5.35
N LYS A 348 3.30 -4.55 4.71
CA LYS A 348 4.60 -5.21 4.44
C LYS A 348 5.49 -4.44 3.47
N HIS A 349 4.89 -3.52 2.69
CA HIS A 349 5.62 -2.64 1.78
C HIS A 349 5.90 -1.25 2.40
N VAL A 350 5.45 -1.02 3.63
CA VAL A 350 5.72 0.23 4.35
C VAL A 350 6.98 0.06 5.19
N ARG A 351 7.89 1.04 5.12
CA ARG A 351 9.14 1.03 5.89
C ARG A 351 8.85 1.01 7.39
N HIS A 352 9.56 0.15 8.12
CA HIS A 352 9.51 0.12 9.58
C HIS A 352 10.16 1.36 10.20
N PHE A 353 9.62 1.84 11.31
CA PHE A 353 10.19 2.94 12.09
C PHE A 353 10.76 2.37 13.39
N ASN A 354 12.07 2.53 13.60
CA ASN A 354 12.79 1.94 14.74
C ASN A 354 12.57 0.42 14.89
N GLY A 355 12.48 -0.31 13.77
CA GLY A 355 12.24 -1.76 13.76
C GLY A 355 10.76 -2.17 13.84
N GLU A 356 9.86 -1.26 14.22
CA GLU A 356 8.43 -1.54 14.39
C GLU A 356 7.60 -1.14 13.16
N PRO A 357 6.60 -1.95 12.75
CA PRO A 357 5.71 -1.59 11.66
C PRO A 357 4.75 -0.46 12.10
N PRO A 358 4.66 0.65 11.36
CA PRO A 358 3.81 1.79 11.74
C PRO A 358 2.30 1.50 11.59
N PHE A 359 1.94 0.52 10.75
CA PHE A 359 0.55 0.14 10.50
C PHE A 359 0.39 -1.38 10.64
N ALA A 360 -0.70 -1.80 11.26
CA ALA A 360 -1.04 -3.22 11.39
C ALA A 360 -1.77 -3.73 10.15
N GLY A 361 -2.53 -2.89 9.45
CA GLY A 361 -3.40 -3.32 8.35
C GLY A 361 -3.92 -2.16 7.51
N LEU A 362 -4.47 -2.50 6.35
CA LEU A 362 -5.33 -1.63 5.55
C LEU A 362 -6.78 -2.12 5.72
N LEU A 363 -7.60 -1.37 6.44
CA LEU A 363 -9.02 -1.64 6.59
C LEU A 363 -9.75 -1.16 5.34
N SER A 364 -10.48 -2.04 4.67
CA SER A 364 -11.33 -1.70 3.54
C SER A 364 -12.78 -2.10 3.79
N VAL A 365 -13.69 -1.26 3.31
CA VAL A 365 -15.12 -1.57 3.22
C VAL A 365 -15.55 -1.48 1.78
N ASN A 366 -16.16 -2.54 1.27
CA ASN A 366 -16.69 -2.59 -0.09
C ASN A 366 -18.21 -2.64 -0.07
N ASN A 367 -18.83 -2.09 -1.12
CA ASN A 367 -20.27 -2.18 -1.32
C ASN A 367 -20.70 -3.40 -2.13
N GLN A 368 -22.00 -3.49 -2.42
CA GLN A 368 -22.61 -4.59 -3.17
C GLN A 368 -22.10 -4.74 -4.62
N ASN A 369 -21.47 -3.71 -5.18
CA ASN A 369 -20.89 -3.70 -6.52
C ASN A 369 -19.38 -4.03 -6.51
N GLY A 370 -18.80 -4.28 -5.33
CA GLY A 370 -17.35 -4.45 -5.16
C GLY A 370 -16.57 -3.13 -5.20
N GLU A 371 -17.26 -1.98 -5.14
CA GLU A 371 -16.62 -0.67 -5.09
C GLU A 371 -16.13 -0.37 -3.68
N ILE A 372 -14.95 0.25 -3.56
CA ILE A 372 -14.40 0.67 -2.27
C ILE A 372 -15.24 1.85 -1.75
N ARG A 373 -15.81 1.70 -0.55
CA ARG A 373 -16.52 2.77 0.18
C ARG A 373 -15.64 3.49 1.19
N SER A 374 -14.64 2.80 1.70
CA SER A 374 -13.71 3.35 2.69
C SER A 374 -12.45 2.49 2.71
N CYS A 375 -11.31 3.15 2.89
CA CYS A 375 -10.00 2.52 2.89
C CYS A 375 -9.08 3.30 3.83
N HIS A 376 -8.63 2.69 4.93
CA HIS A 376 -7.84 3.36 5.97
C HIS A 376 -6.65 2.50 6.40
N LEU A 377 -5.47 3.11 6.46
CA LEU A 377 -4.34 2.52 7.17
C LEU A 377 -4.61 2.58 8.67
N VAL A 378 -4.59 1.42 9.33
CA VAL A 378 -4.90 1.28 10.75
C VAL A 378 -3.66 0.81 11.52
N THR A 379 -3.43 1.40 12.68
CA THR A 379 -2.29 1.05 13.56
C THR A 379 -2.54 -0.23 14.34
N THR A 380 -3.81 -0.65 14.49
CA THR A 380 -4.21 -1.92 15.10
C THR A 380 -5.41 -2.49 14.35
N THR A 381 -5.66 -3.79 14.49
CA THR A 381 -6.89 -4.45 14.01
C THR A 381 -8.04 -4.35 15.03
N GLY A 382 -7.94 -3.45 16.00
CA GLY A 382 -8.94 -3.28 17.05
C GLY A 382 -10.14 -2.49 16.55
N HIS A 383 -11.32 -2.77 17.11
CA HIS A 383 -12.58 -2.10 16.74
C HIS A 383 -12.58 -0.59 16.90
N SER A 384 -11.71 -0.04 17.75
CA SER A 384 -11.55 1.42 17.88
C SER A 384 -11.14 2.08 16.57
N GLN A 385 -10.30 1.43 15.76
CA GLN A 385 -9.89 1.93 14.45
C GLN A 385 -11.00 1.75 13.40
N SER A 386 -11.69 0.60 13.42
CA SER A 386 -12.82 0.34 12.52
C SER A 386 -13.98 1.30 12.76
N LEU A 387 -14.27 1.65 14.02
CA LEU A 387 -15.33 2.61 14.36
C LEU A 387 -15.10 3.99 13.75
N LEU A 388 -13.85 4.47 13.73
CA LEU A 388 -13.46 5.74 13.12
C LEU A 388 -13.71 5.77 11.61
N ALA A 389 -13.58 4.62 10.93
CA ALA A 389 -13.85 4.50 9.50
C ALA A 389 -15.35 4.36 9.20
N LEU A 390 -16.09 3.61 10.02
CA LEU A 390 -17.50 3.29 9.79
C LEU A 390 -18.45 4.44 10.16
N THR A 391 -18.09 5.29 11.13
CA THR A 391 -18.96 6.39 11.58
C THR A 391 -19.19 7.46 10.48
N PRO A 392 -18.14 8.03 9.85
CA PRO A 392 -18.33 8.99 8.74
C PRO A 392 -19.05 8.37 7.54
N MET A 393 -18.89 7.06 7.35
CA MET A 393 -19.60 6.33 6.30
C MET A 393 -21.11 6.30 6.55
N LEU A 394 -21.55 6.03 7.78
CA LEU A 394 -22.96 6.13 8.17
C LEU A 394 -23.51 7.54 7.90
N GLU A 395 -22.77 8.57 8.30
CA GLU A 395 -23.13 9.96 8.05
C GLU A 395 -23.28 10.25 6.55
N SER A 396 -22.35 9.75 5.72
CA SER A 396 -22.44 9.90 4.27
C SER A 396 -23.68 9.22 3.67
N LEU A 397 -24.03 8.01 4.14
CA LEU A 397 -25.20 7.29 3.67
C LEU A 397 -26.48 8.06 3.99
N GLN A 398 -26.57 8.63 5.18
CA GLN A 398 -27.71 9.45 5.60
C GLN A 398 -27.78 10.75 4.81
N LEU A 399 -26.65 11.44 4.64
CA LEU A 399 -26.56 12.70 3.91
C LEU A 399 -27.05 12.57 2.47
N PHE A 400 -26.67 11.49 1.79
CA PHE A 400 -27.06 11.22 0.40
C PHE A 400 -28.37 10.44 0.26
N GLY A 401 -29.08 10.17 1.36
CA GLY A 401 -30.39 9.51 1.35
C GLY A 401 -30.35 8.02 0.96
N HIS A 402 -29.21 7.36 1.14
CA HIS A 402 -29.04 5.93 0.86
C HIS A 402 -29.73 5.06 1.92
N GLN A 403 -30.11 3.85 1.51
CA GLN A 403 -30.51 2.82 2.47
C GLN A 403 -29.31 2.38 3.32
N LEU A 404 -29.57 2.12 4.60
CA LEU A 404 -28.55 1.58 5.51
C LEU A 404 -28.28 0.10 5.23
N PRO A 405 -27.09 -0.42 5.58
CA PRO A 405 -26.72 -1.80 5.32
C PRO A 405 -27.71 -2.80 5.93
N ARG A 406 -28.12 -3.80 5.16
CA ARG A 406 -28.98 -4.91 5.60
C ARG A 406 -28.20 -6.18 5.84
N VAL A 407 -27.05 -6.31 5.21
CA VAL A 407 -26.12 -7.41 5.37
C VAL A 407 -24.69 -6.87 5.40
N PHE A 408 -23.85 -7.48 6.22
CA PHE A 408 -22.43 -7.21 6.26
C PHE A 408 -21.66 -8.54 6.26
N TYR A 409 -20.63 -8.63 5.44
CA TYR A 409 -19.71 -9.77 5.38
C TYR A 409 -18.41 -9.41 6.10
N THR A 410 -17.90 -10.34 6.90
CA THR A 410 -16.62 -10.27 7.61
C THR A 410 -16.13 -11.69 7.83
N ASP A 411 -14.81 -11.89 7.85
CA ASP A 411 -14.19 -13.16 8.23
C ASP A 411 -14.24 -13.42 9.74
N ASN A 412 -14.43 -12.36 10.55
CA ASN A 412 -14.53 -12.40 12.00
C ASN A 412 -15.91 -11.99 12.52
N VAL A 413 -16.95 -12.74 12.10
CA VAL A 413 -18.34 -12.47 12.49
C VAL A 413 -18.51 -12.38 14.02
N LEU A 414 -17.86 -13.24 14.79
CA LEU A 414 -18.00 -13.23 16.26
C LEU A 414 -17.41 -11.97 16.90
N GLY A 415 -16.28 -11.48 16.40
CA GLY A 415 -15.68 -10.24 16.88
C GLY A 415 -16.46 -9.02 16.43
N ASP A 416 -16.74 -8.91 15.13
CA ASP A 416 -17.21 -7.65 14.55
C ASP A 416 -18.71 -7.41 14.70
N LYS A 417 -19.49 -8.45 15.03
CA LYS A 417 -20.95 -8.37 15.12
C LYS A 417 -21.42 -7.22 15.98
N GLN A 418 -20.93 -7.11 17.21
CA GLN A 418 -21.39 -6.07 18.13
C GLN A 418 -21.03 -4.67 17.62
N LEU A 419 -19.82 -4.49 17.07
CA LEU A 419 -19.41 -3.23 16.46
C LEU A 419 -20.35 -2.87 15.30
N LEU A 420 -20.52 -3.77 14.34
CA LEU A 420 -21.31 -3.52 13.13
C LEU A 420 -22.78 -3.26 13.45
N GLU A 421 -23.38 -4.03 14.36
CA GLU A 421 -24.77 -3.82 14.82
C GLU A 421 -24.93 -2.49 15.58
N SER A 422 -23.89 -2.06 16.30
CA SER A 422 -23.89 -0.76 17.00
C SER A 422 -23.84 0.42 16.03
N VAL A 423 -23.03 0.34 14.97
CA VAL A 423 -22.91 1.40 13.96
C VAL A 423 -24.09 1.37 13.00
N PHE A 424 -24.56 0.18 12.60
CA PHE A 424 -25.67 0.00 11.67
C PHE A 424 -26.82 -0.78 12.32
N PRO A 425 -27.71 -0.11 13.08
CA PRO A 425 -28.87 -0.77 13.71
C PRO A 425 -29.84 -1.42 12.72
N SER A 426 -29.74 -1.08 11.42
CA SER A 426 -30.46 -1.76 10.34
C SER A 426 -30.13 -3.25 10.25
N LEU A 427 -28.95 -3.67 10.69
CA LEU A 427 -28.54 -5.09 10.73
C LEU A 427 -29.32 -5.91 11.77
N LEU A 428 -30.04 -5.26 12.70
CA LEU A 428 -30.88 -5.95 13.68
C LEU A 428 -32.33 -6.15 13.18
N LYS A 429 -32.72 -5.48 12.09
CA LYS A 429 -34.11 -5.45 11.64
C LYS A 429 -34.49 -6.73 10.90
N GLY A 430 -35.41 -7.50 11.48
CA GLY A 430 -35.95 -8.70 10.84
C GLY A 430 -34.96 -9.86 10.76
N VAL A 431 -33.96 -9.89 11.64
CA VAL A 431 -32.94 -10.95 11.67
C VAL A 431 -33.32 -12.03 12.68
N ILE A 432 -33.23 -13.29 12.24
CA ILE A 432 -33.34 -14.48 13.08
C ILE A 432 -31.93 -15.05 13.22
N ALA A 433 -31.39 -15.06 14.44
CA ALA A 433 -30.08 -15.66 14.70
C ALA A 433 -30.14 -17.17 14.40
N ILE A 434 -29.27 -17.66 13.51
CA ILE A 434 -29.13 -19.09 13.23
C ILE A 434 -28.07 -19.64 14.19
N GLU A 435 -28.46 -20.08 15.38
CA GLU A 435 -27.56 -20.83 16.24
C GLU A 435 -27.39 -22.26 15.69
N LYS A 436 -26.14 -22.74 15.58
CA LYS A 436 -25.75 -24.01 14.95
C LYS A 436 -26.60 -25.22 15.38
N TYR A 437 -27.06 -25.26 16.63
CA TYR A 437 -27.82 -26.36 17.22
C TYR A 437 -29.21 -25.96 17.72
N GLN A 438 -29.79 -24.85 17.23
CA GLN A 438 -31.08 -24.35 17.71
C GLN A 438 -32.24 -25.33 17.51
N HIS A 439 -32.12 -26.21 16.51
CA HIS A 439 -33.10 -27.26 16.20
C HIS A 439 -33.10 -28.42 17.21
N LEU A 440 -32.11 -28.49 18.12
CA LEU A 440 -32.05 -29.52 19.16
C LEU A 440 -32.67 -29.01 20.49
N GLU A 441 -33.29 -29.93 21.22
CA GLU A 441 -33.76 -29.67 22.58
C GLU A 441 -32.59 -29.31 23.50
N ALA A 442 -32.80 -28.39 24.43
CA ALA A 442 -31.76 -28.00 25.38
C ALA A 442 -31.45 -29.14 26.36
N VAL A 443 -30.17 -29.32 26.72
CA VAL A 443 -29.79 -30.15 27.86
C VAL A 443 -30.31 -29.51 29.14
N THR A 444 -30.99 -30.31 29.94
CA THR A 444 -31.45 -29.98 31.28
C THR A 444 -30.77 -30.87 32.29
N ILE A 445 -30.43 -30.33 33.45
CA ILE A 445 -29.98 -31.12 34.59
C ILE A 445 -31.15 -32.00 35.05
N PRO A 446 -30.95 -33.32 35.24
CA PRO A 446 -32.03 -34.19 35.70
C PRO A 446 -32.61 -33.72 37.05
N PRO A 447 -33.94 -33.76 37.27
CA PRO A 447 -34.57 -33.24 38.49
C PRO A 447 -34.09 -33.88 39.80
N GLN A 448 -33.63 -35.13 39.74
CA GLN A 448 -33.07 -35.86 40.86
C GLN A 448 -31.63 -35.45 41.22
N THR A 449 -30.97 -34.67 40.36
CA THR A 449 -29.57 -34.28 40.57
C THR A 449 -29.46 -33.15 41.59
N SER A 450 -28.71 -33.39 42.66
CA SER A 450 -28.44 -32.40 43.71
C SER A 450 -27.21 -31.56 43.38
N ILE A 451 -27.36 -30.23 43.31
CA ILE A 451 -26.24 -29.29 43.15
C ILE A 451 -25.82 -28.79 44.54
N ILE A 452 -24.57 -29.07 44.93
CA ILE A 452 -24.09 -28.90 46.30
C ILE A 452 -22.86 -27.99 46.32
N LEU A 453 -22.99 -26.82 46.92
CA LEU A 453 -21.88 -25.88 47.14
C LEU A 453 -21.13 -26.22 48.44
N ARG A 454 -19.82 -26.45 48.37
CA ARG A 454 -18.93 -26.57 49.54
C ARG A 454 -17.87 -25.49 49.51
N ARG A 455 -17.64 -24.86 50.65
CA ARG A 455 -16.68 -23.74 50.79
C ARG A 455 -15.59 -24.05 51.81
N GLY A 456 -15.87 -24.89 52.80
CA GLY A 456 -14.91 -25.23 53.85
C GLY A 456 -14.00 -26.41 53.48
N VAL A 457 -12.74 -26.36 53.92
CA VAL A 457 -11.77 -27.47 53.76
C VAL A 457 -12.33 -28.80 54.29
N SER A 458 -12.97 -28.77 55.47
CA SER A 458 -13.57 -29.96 56.09
C SER A 458 -14.74 -30.52 55.26
N GLU A 459 -15.57 -29.66 54.67
CA GLU A 459 -16.72 -30.06 53.86
C GLU A 459 -16.29 -30.68 52.53
N ILE A 460 -15.30 -30.06 51.87
CA ILE A 460 -14.71 -30.59 50.64
C ILE A 460 -14.03 -31.92 50.93
N ASN A 461 -13.29 -32.02 52.04
CA ASN A 461 -12.65 -33.28 52.42
C ASN A 461 -13.66 -34.40 52.71
N ALA A 462 -14.78 -34.09 53.36
CA ALA A 462 -15.84 -35.07 53.59
C ALA A 462 -16.44 -35.57 52.27
N ALA A 463 -16.80 -34.66 51.36
CA ALA A 463 -17.35 -35.01 50.06
C ALA A 463 -16.38 -35.85 49.21
N CYS A 464 -15.09 -35.50 49.17
CA CYS A 464 -14.10 -36.29 48.44
C CYS A 464 -13.84 -37.65 49.09
N ARG A 465 -13.91 -37.75 50.42
CA ARG A 465 -13.75 -39.02 51.14
C ARG A 465 -14.89 -39.98 50.82
N GLU A 466 -16.13 -39.48 50.83
CA GLU A 466 -17.30 -40.29 50.45
C GLU A 466 -17.11 -40.94 49.06
N ILE A 467 -16.57 -40.19 48.09
CA ILE A 467 -16.29 -40.72 46.74
C ILE A 467 -15.13 -41.73 46.75
N LEU A 468 -14.08 -41.46 47.55
CA LEU A 468 -12.93 -42.34 47.67
C LEU A 468 -13.29 -43.68 48.34
N ASP A 469 -14.20 -43.67 49.31
CA ASP A 469 -14.68 -44.86 50.03
C ASP A 469 -15.49 -45.81 49.13
N GLU A 470 -15.94 -45.35 47.95
CA GLU A 470 -16.62 -46.15 46.93
C GLU A 470 -15.67 -46.88 45.96
N LEU A 471 -14.36 -46.71 46.09
CA LEU A 471 -13.39 -47.45 45.28
C LEU A 471 -13.43 -48.94 45.64
N SER A 472 -13.44 -49.81 44.62
CA SER A 472 -13.45 -51.26 44.85
C SER A 472 -12.16 -51.75 45.49
N GLU A 473 -12.28 -52.59 46.52
CA GLU A 473 -11.14 -53.21 47.21
C GLU A 473 -10.33 -54.12 46.27
N ASP A 474 -11.00 -54.68 45.25
CA ASP A 474 -10.45 -55.64 44.30
C ASP A 474 -9.52 -55.00 43.25
N GLY A 475 -9.51 -53.67 43.14
CA GLY A 475 -8.63 -52.89 42.24
C GLY A 475 -8.90 -53.06 40.73
N THR A 476 -9.95 -53.77 40.34
CA THR A 476 -10.27 -54.11 38.93
C THR A 476 -11.19 -53.12 38.22
N GLY A 477 -11.72 -52.11 38.92
CA GLY A 477 -12.68 -51.13 38.38
C GLY A 477 -12.13 -49.70 38.28
N HIS A 478 -12.77 -48.90 37.42
CA HIS A 478 -12.56 -47.45 37.35
C HIS A 478 -13.82 -46.71 37.82
N LEU A 479 -13.64 -45.74 38.70
CA LEU A 479 -14.71 -44.81 39.11
C LEU A 479 -14.65 -43.59 38.20
N VAL A 480 -15.79 -43.12 37.69
CA VAL A 480 -15.84 -42.02 36.72
C VAL A 480 -16.48 -40.80 37.36
N ILE A 481 -15.79 -39.66 37.30
CA ILE A 481 -16.31 -38.36 37.70
C ILE A 481 -16.28 -37.38 36.52
N GLY A 482 -17.32 -36.56 36.40
CA GLY A 482 -17.26 -35.35 35.58
C GLY A 482 -16.44 -34.30 36.31
N PHE A 483 -15.51 -33.64 35.62
CA PHE A 483 -14.61 -32.68 36.24
C PHE A 483 -14.37 -31.48 35.32
N ASP A 484 -14.44 -30.29 35.90
CA ASP A 484 -14.12 -29.02 35.24
C ASP A 484 -13.67 -28.00 36.30
N VAL A 485 -12.99 -26.93 35.90
CA VAL A 485 -12.56 -25.86 36.83
C VAL A 485 -12.75 -24.49 36.21
N GLU A 486 -12.98 -23.48 37.04
CA GLU A 486 -13.22 -22.10 36.59
C GLU A 486 -12.27 -21.12 37.26
N TRP A 487 -11.84 -20.11 36.51
CA TRP A 487 -10.98 -19.02 36.97
C TRP A 487 -11.38 -17.69 36.34
N ASN A 488 -11.03 -16.59 37.00
CA ASN A 488 -11.25 -15.24 36.45
C ASN A 488 -10.25 -14.96 35.32
N VAL A 489 -10.67 -14.25 34.29
CA VAL A 489 -9.83 -13.86 33.14
C VAL A 489 -10.00 -12.37 32.86
N TRP A 490 -8.87 -11.68 32.66
CA TRP A 490 -8.84 -10.26 32.31
C TRP A 490 -8.39 -10.08 30.87
N PHE A 491 -9.06 -9.19 30.14
CA PHE A 491 -8.76 -8.92 28.73
C PHE A 491 -8.04 -7.59 28.53
N THR A 492 -7.22 -7.55 27.49
CA THR A 492 -6.73 -6.31 26.88
C THR A 492 -7.85 -5.61 26.12
N ALA A 493 -7.67 -4.32 25.81
CA ALA A 493 -8.58 -3.55 24.95
C ALA A 493 -8.81 -4.14 23.53
N GLY A 494 -7.97 -5.09 23.10
CA GLY A 494 -8.10 -5.83 21.85
C GLY A 494 -8.76 -7.20 21.97
N GLY A 495 -9.44 -7.51 23.09
CA GLY A 495 -10.15 -8.77 23.31
C GLY A 495 -9.26 -10.00 23.53
N ARG A 496 -7.94 -9.82 23.59
CA ARG A 496 -7.00 -10.91 23.94
C ARG A 496 -6.88 -11.03 25.45
N ILE A 497 -6.86 -12.26 25.96
CA ILE A 497 -6.65 -12.56 27.39
C ILE A 497 -5.27 -12.00 27.79
N GLN A 498 -5.25 -11.05 28.71
CA GLN A 498 -4.05 -10.42 29.25
C GLN A 498 -3.44 -11.24 30.38
N HIS A 499 -4.29 -11.78 31.25
CA HIS A 499 -3.90 -12.62 32.38
C HIS A 499 -5.07 -13.50 32.82
N SER A 500 -4.78 -14.73 33.27
CA SER A 500 -5.74 -15.64 33.91
C SER A 500 -5.45 -15.72 35.41
N GLY A 501 -6.47 -15.56 36.23
CA GLY A 501 -6.37 -15.67 37.69
C GLY A 501 -6.21 -17.12 38.16
N PRO A 502 -5.96 -17.32 39.47
CA PRO A 502 -5.94 -18.65 40.06
C PRO A 502 -7.31 -19.32 39.95
N VAL A 503 -7.32 -20.66 40.01
CA VAL A 503 -8.55 -21.46 40.03
C VAL A 503 -9.41 -21.06 41.22
N GLY A 504 -10.65 -20.64 40.96
CA GLY A 504 -11.60 -20.19 41.98
C GLY A 504 -12.63 -21.25 42.35
N LEU A 505 -13.01 -22.11 41.39
CA LEU A 505 -14.06 -23.10 41.54
C LEU A 505 -13.66 -24.42 40.88
N VAL A 506 -13.93 -25.53 41.56
CA VAL A 506 -13.87 -26.87 40.98
C VAL A 506 -15.29 -27.43 40.87
N GLN A 507 -15.65 -27.92 39.71
CA GLN A 507 -16.91 -28.58 39.43
C GLN A 507 -16.67 -30.09 39.36
N LEU A 508 -17.41 -30.86 40.16
CA LEU A 508 -17.27 -32.31 40.20
C LEU A 508 -18.65 -32.97 40.16
N ALA A 509 -18.91 -33.79 39.15
CA ALA A 509 -20.14 -34.56 39.02
C ALA A 509 -19.89 -36.04 39.32
N TYR A 510 -20.65 -36.61 40.25
CA TYR A 510 -20.60 -38.03 40.61
C TYR A 510 -21.98 -38.54 41.04
N GLY A 511 -22.43 -39.66 40.46
CA GLY A 511 -23.77 -40.19 40.70
C GLY A 511 -24.87 -39.17 40.35
N ASP A 512 -25.77 -38.91 41.31
CA ASP A 512 -26.83 -37.90 41.23
C ASP A 512 -26.42 -36.55 41.88
N ARG A 513 -25.12 -36.30 42.05
CA ARG A 513 -24.60 -35.09 42.73
C ARG A 513 -23.65 -34.31 41.84
N VAL A 514 -23.80 -32.99 41.85
CA VAL A 514 -22.85 -32.04 41.27
C VAL A 514 -22.33 -31.16 42.39
N TYR A 515 -21.06 -31.33 42.73
CA TYR A 515 -20.37 -30.54 43.71
C TYR A 515 -19.73 -29.32 43.07
N LEU A 516 -19.94 -28.17 43.70
CA LEU A 516 -19.26 -26.91 43.40
C LEU A 516 -18.34 -26.61 44.59
N PHE A 517 -17.05 -26.82 44.43
CA PHE A 517 -16.06 -26.56 45.46
C PHE A 517 -15.44 -25.19 45.25
N GLN A 518 -15.73 -24.24 46.14
CA GLN A 518 -15.05 -22.95 46.14
C GLN A 518 -13.67 -23.11 46.75
N VAL A 519 -12.64 -23.05 45.92
CA VAL A 519 -11.25 -23.31 46.30
C VAL A 519 -10.36 -22.07 46.23
N GLY A 520 -10.88 -20.93 45.76
CA GLY A 520 -10.10 -19.71 45.50
C GLY A 520 -9.20 -19.28 46.66
N ASP A 521 -9.72 -19.19 47.88
CA ASP A 521 -8.92 -18.80 49.06
C ASP A 521 -7.83 -19.84 49.37
N MET A 522 -8.16 -21.13 49.27
CA MET A 522 -7.21 -22.23 49.54
C MET A 522 -6.08 -22.24 48.53
N VAL A 523 -6.42 -22.00 47.26
CA VAL A 523 -5.49 -21.90 46.13
C VAL A 523 -4.60 -20.66 46.27
N ALA A 524 -5.14 -19.52 46.72
CA ALA A 524 -4.37 -18.32 47.01
C ALA A 524 -3.32 -18.56 48.11
N ASP A 525 -3.64 -19.41 49.09
CA ASP A 525 -2.72 -19.86 50.14
C ASP A 525 -1.73 -20.96 49.66
N GLY A 526 -1.77 -21.35 48.38
CA GLY A 526 -0.91 -22.39 47.82
C GLY A 526 -1.29 -23.81 48.26
N THR A 527 -2.54 -24.04 48.70
CA THR A 527 -2.99 -25.31 49.25
C THR A 527 -4.28 -25.84 48.60
N LEU A 528 -4.56 -27.13 48.81
CA LEU A 528 -5.83 -27.76 48.47
C LEU A 528 -6.21 -28.75 49.58
N PRO A 529 -7.51 -29.00 49.81
CA PRO A 529 -7.97 -30.01 50.75
C PRO A 529 -7.32 -31.38 50.49
N ALA A 530 -6.88 -32.05 51.56
CA ALA A 530 -6.09 -33.27 51.47
C ALA A 530 -6.79 -34.40 50.70
N GLN A 531 -8.10 -34.59 50.90
CA GLN A 531 -8.87 -35.64 50.23
C GLN A 531 -9.18 -35.27 48.78
N LEU A 532 -9.31 -33.97 48.45
CA LEU A 532 -9.39 -33.53 47.05
C LEU A 532 -8.10 -33.87 46.31
N LYS A 533 -6.93 -33.60 46.92
CA LYS A 533 -5.63 -34.02 46.35
C LYS A 533 -5.53 -35.53 46.20
N ALA A 534 -5.98 -36.30 47.18
CA ALA A 534 -5.98 -37.75 47.10
C ALA A 534 -6.82 -38.24 45.91
N LEU A 535 -8.06 -37.75 45.78
CA LEU A 535 -8.97 -38.07 44.68
C LEU A 535 -8.38 -37.71 43.30
N LEU A 536 -7.75 -36.55 43.17
CA LEU A 536 -7.12 -36.12 41.90
C LEU A 536 -5.89 -36.96 41.53
N ARG A 537 -5.18 -37.51 42.52
CA ARG A 537 -4.01 -38.37 42.31
C ARG A 537 -4.36 -39.82 42.03
N THR A 538 -5.51 -40.31 42.49
CA THR A 538 -5.92 -41.70 42.31
C THR A 538 -6.16 -42.04 40.82
N PRO A 539 -5.37 -42.95 40.21
CA PRO A 539 -5.49 -43.28 38.79
C PRO A 539 -6.71 -44.15 38.46
N GLN A 540 -7.27 -44.84 39.47
CA GLN A 540 -8.52 -45.58 39.33
C GLN A 540 -9.73 -44.66 39.19
N ILE A 541 -9.62 -43.38 39.56
CA ILE A 541 -10.67 -42.38 39.36
C ILE A 541 -10.40 -41.63 38.06
N TRP A 542 -11.28 -41.81 37.09
CA TRP A 542 -11.25 -41.09 35.81
C TRP A 542 -11.91 -39.72 35.95
N LYS A 543 -11.14 -38.67 35.67
CA LYS A 543 -11.58 -37.28 35.61
C LYS A 543 -11.93 -36.97 34.17
N VAL A 544 -13.23 -36.89 33.88
CA VAL A 544 -13.76 -36.76 32.53
C VAL A 544 -14.21 -35.33 32.27
N GLY A 545 -13.66 -34.71 31.24
CA GLY A 545 -13.98 -33.33 30.86
C GLY A 545 -13.52 -32.99 29.45
N ARG A 546 -13.70 -31.73 29.04
CA ARG A 546 -13.18 -31.24 27.75
C ARG A 546 -11.97 -30.36 28.01
N LYS A 547 -10.82 -30.68 27.38
CA LYS A 547 -9.52 -30.02 27.65
C LYS A 547 -9.08 -30.13 29.12
N ILE A 548 -9.33 -31.30 29.71
CA ILE A 548 -9.14 -31.59 31.13
C ILE A 548 -7.67 -31.59 31.61
N ASP A 549 -6.72 -31.90 30.71
CA ASP A 549 -5.28 -31.95 31.03
C ASP A 549 -4.77 -30.58 31.55
N PRO A 550 -5.04 -29.45 30.85
CA PRO A 550 -4.82 -28.10 31.38
C PRO A 550 -5.41 -27.82 32.77
N ASP A 551 -6.63 -28.26 33.04
CA ASP A 551 -7.34 -27.93 34.28
C ASP A 551 -6.65 -28.59 35.50
N LEU A 552 -6.26 -29.86 35.34
CA LEU A 552 -5.50 -30.57 36.37
C LEU A 552 -4.13 -29.91 36.57
N LYS A 553 -3.44 -29.53 35.49
CA LYS A 553 -2.13 -28.87 35.57
C LYS A 553 -2.21 -27.49 36.24
N ALA A 554 -3.29 -26.75 36.01
CA ALA A 554 -3.54 -25.47 36.66
C ALA A 554 -3.65 -25.65 38.19
N LEU A 555 -4.42 -26.64 38.65
CA LEU A 555 -4.53 -26.99 40.07
C LEU A 555 -3.22 -27.52 40.68
N GLU A 556 -2.45 -28.34 39.95
CA GLU A 556 -1.14 -28.81 40.40
C GLU A 556 -0.17 -27.65 40.66
N THR A 557 -0.12 -26.73 39.69
CA THR A 557 0.75 -25.55 39.75
C THR A 557 0.38 -24.69 40.95
N ALA A 558 -0.92 -24.50 41.17
CA ALA A 558 -1.41 -23.61 42.21
C ALA A 558 -1.21 -24.15 43.64
N CYS A 559 -0.95 -25.46 43.81
CA CYS A 559 -0.72 -26.05 45.14
C CYS A 559 0.75 -26.43 45.43
N HIS A 560 1.71 -25.95 44.62
CA HIS A 560 3.16 -26.15 44.80
C HIS A 560 3.52 -27.62 45.13
N SER A 561 2.86 -28.58 44.48
CA SER A 561 2.89 -29.98 44.91
C SER A 561 4.25 -30.64 44.67
N ALA A 562 5.07 -30.74 45.73
CA ALA A 562 6.33 -31.50 45.72
C ALA A 562 6.13 -33.04 45.70
N THR A 563 4.90 -33.54 45.74
CA THR A 563 4.58 -34.97 45.91
C THR A 563 3.49 -35.44 44.93
N GLY A 564 3.90 -36.00 43.79
CA GLY A 564 3.04 -36.74 42.85
C GLY A 564 2.07 -35.89 42.01
N SER A 565 1.99 -36.20 40.71
CA SER A 565 1.08 -35.56 39.76
C SER A 565 -0.36 -36.10 39.87
N PHE A 566 -1.33 -35.25 39.57
CA PHE A 566 -2.71 -35.62 39.28
C PHE A 566 -2.74 -36.50 38.04
N SER A 567 -3.57 -37.54 38.07
CA SER A 567 -3.58 -38.63 37.08
C SER A 567 -5.00 -38.92 36.62
N GLY A 568 -5.24 -39.90 35.74
CA GLY A 568 -6.60 -40.34 35.39
C GLY A 568 -7.43 -39.35 34.55
N ALA A 569 -6.79 -38.45 33.81
CA ALA A 569 -7.45 -37.52 32.90
C ALA A 569 -8.06 -38.25 31.67
N VAL A 570 -9.32 -37.96 31.35
CA VAL A 570 -10.00 -38.48 30.15
C VAL A 570 -10.65 -37.32 29.39
N ASP A 571 -10.03 -36.90 28.28
CA ASP A 571 -10.59 -35.87 27.42
C ASP A 571 -11.70 -36.44 26.52
N LEU A 572 -12.90 -35.86 26.63
CA LEU A 572 -14.09 -36.29 25.89
C LEU A 572 -13.94 -36.19 24.37
N ALA A 573 -13.21 -35.20 23.84
CA ALA A 573 -13.00 -35.08 22.40
C ALA A 573 -12.02 -36.13 21.88
N LYS A 574 -10.95 -36.44 22.64
CA LYS A 574 -10.04 -37.56 22.32
C LYS A 574 -10.81 -38.89 22.31
N LEU A 575 -11.63 -39.13 23.34
CA LEU A 575 -12.45 -40.34 23.42
C LEU A 575 -13.46 -40.43 22.27
N ALA A 576 -14.17 -39.35 21.97
CA ALA A 576 -15.12 -39.28 20.86
C ALA A 576 -14.44 -39.55 19.50
N LYS A 577 -13.21 -39.06 19.28
CA LYS A 577 -12.43 -39.37 18.08
C LYS A 577 -12.06 -40.86 18.01
N GLN A 578 -11.58 -41.44 19.11
CA GLN A 578 -11.25 -42.88 19.17
C GLN A 578 -12.46 -43.76 18.89
N ARG A 579 -13.67 -43.30 19.23
CA ARG A 579 -14.94 -44.01 18.98
C ARG A 579 -15.58 -43.67 17.63
N GLY A 580 -14.92 -42.89 16.77
CA GLY A 580 -15.42 -42.55 15.43
C GLY A 580 -16.56 -41.52 15.39
N VAL A 581 -16.86 -40.84 16.50
CA VAL A 581 -17.90 -39.80 16.59
C VAL A 581 -17.43 -38.47 15.96
N LEU A 582 -16.12 -38.23 15.97
CA LEU A 582 -15.48 -37.00 15.47
C LEU A 582 -14.25 -37.32 14.62
N GLN A 583 -13.97 -36.45 13.65
CA GLN A 583 -12.74 -36.50 12.85
C GLN A 583 -11.64 -35.55 13.38
N ASN A 584 -12.05 -34.37 13.88
CA ASN A 584 -11.15 -33.33 14.40
C ASN A 584 -11.46 -33.02 15.88
N ILE A 585 -10.41 -32.86 16.69
CA ILE A 585 -10.50 -32.53 18.12
C ILE A 585 -10.16 -31.07 18.43
N ALA A 586 -9.49 -30.34 17.53
CA ALA A 586 -9.01 -28.99 17.79
C ALA A 586 -10.18 -28.00 17.96
N ASP A 587 -11.11 -28.02 17.01
CA ASP A 587 -12.23 -27.06 16.92
C ASP A 587 -13.52 -27.60 17.55
N THR A 588 -13.47 -28.77 18.17
CA THR A 588 -14.64 -29.39 18.80
C THR A 588 -14.82 -28.84 20.21
N SER A 589 -15.93 -28.14 20.43
CA SER A 589 -16.37 -27.66 21.74
C SER A 589 -17.21 -28.71 22.49
N LEU A 590 -17.41 -28.50 23.80
CA LEU A 590 -18.34 -29.31 24.59
C LEU A 590 -19.78 -29.26 24.04
N SER A 591 -20.20 -28.13 23.45
CA SER A 591 -21.52 -28.03 22.80
C SER A 591 -21.61 -28.89 21.55
N ASP A 592 -20.54 -29.01 20.77
CA ASP A 592 -20.53 -29.89 19.59
C ASP A 592 -20.60 -31.36 20.01
N LEU A 593 -19.90 -31.74 21.09
CA LEU A 593 -19.98 -33.08 21.69
C LEU A 593 -21.38 -33.39 22.20
N CYS A 594 -21.99 -32.45 22.93
CA CYS A 594 -23.34 -32.57 23.43
C CYS A 594 -24.36 -32.79 22.30
N ALA A 595 -24.28 -31.99 21.23
CA ALA A 595 -25.16 -32.12 20.07
C ALA A 595 -25.00 -33.46 19.34
N ARG A 596 -23.77 -33.98 19.24
CA ARG A 596 -23.48 -35.22 18.51
C ARG A 596 -23.75 -36.49 19.31
N VAL A 597 -23.52 -36.46 20.62
CA VAL A 597 -23.59 -37.64 21.48
C VAL A 597 -24.95 -37.73 22.18
N LEU A 598 -25.45 -36.60 22.69
CA LEU A 598 -26.72 -36.56 23.44
C LEU A 598 -27.91 -36.15 22.58
N HIS A 599 -27.67 -35.72 21.33
CA HIS A 599 -28.69 -35.13 20.44
C HIS A 599 -29.43 -33.96 21.10
N LYS A 600 -28.72 -33.21 21.95
CA LYS A 600 -29.23 -32.05 22.67
C LYS A 600 -28.28 -30.86 22.52
N ARG A 601 -28.87 -29.66 22.56
CA ARG A 601 -28.16 -28.38 22.55
C ARG A 601 -27.69 -28.06 23.98
N LEU A 602 -26.41 -27.71 24.12
CA LEU A 602 -25.92 -27.07 25.34
C LEU A 602 -26.09 -25.57 25.20
N ASN A 603 -27.01 -24.99 25.98
CA ASN A 603 -27.20 -23.54 26.00
C ASN A 603 -25.97 -22.89 26.65
N LYS A 604 -25.33 -21.98 25.93
CA LYS A 604 -24.25 -21.14 26.47
C LYS A 604 -24.79 -19.72 26.59
N ASN A 605 -24.58 -19.08 27.75
CA ASN A 605 -24.87 -17.66 27.88
C ASN A 605 -23.86 -16.87 27.04
N VAL A 606 -24.33 -16.29 25.94
CA VAL A 606 -23.49 -15.54 24.99
C VAL A 606 -22.88 -14.29 25.65
N GLY A 607 -23.58 -13.69 26.62
CA GLY A 607 -23.10 -12.52 27.37
C GLY A 607 -22.04 -12.81 28.45
N GLU A 608 -21.82 -14.08 28.81
CA GLU A 608 -20.85 -14.51 29.83
C GLU A 608 -19.66 -15.26 29.20
N ARG A 609 -19.50 -15.17 27.88
CA ARG A 609 -18.48 -15.90 27.14
C ARG A 609 -17.13 -15.17 27.27
N VAL A 610 -16.33 -15.58 28.26
CA VAL A 610 -15.02 -14.98 28.59
C VAL A 610 -13.84 -15.81 28.04
N SER A 611 -14.09 -16.84 27.21
CA SER A 611 -13.04 -17.66 26.59
C SER A 611 -13.31 -17.96 25.11
N ASN A 612 -12.24 -17.89 24.32
CA ASN A 612 -12.19 -18.17 22.87
C ASN A 612 -12.57 -19.62 22.54
#